data_AF-A2FLQ0-F1
#
_entry.id   AF-A2FLQ0-F1
#
_cell.length_a   1.000
_cell.length_b   1.000
_cell.length_c   1.000
_cell.angle_alpha   90.00
_cell.angle_beta   90.00
_cell.angle_gamma   90.00
#
_symmetry.space_group_name_H-M   'P 1'
#
loop_
_entity.id
_entity.type
_entity.pdbx_description
1 polymer ?
#
loop_
_entity_poly.entity_id
_entity_poly.type
_entity_poly.pdbx_seq_one_letter_code
_entity_poly.pdbx_strand_id
1 'polypeptide(L)'
;KENSRVATTKPLDELFTNVGQKFETETVKHEGYRFDYPLRWLRDPSVTKAIGFRRMKFISEAIHGFPFTVGFEVRYYNKEKRMYEKFEQGKLLQVSLLVNLETTLQAFQEKINDIYIEYANQYNIDEGEYHLDIIYDRKNATVKINRIEDLGENVYISTKYNNLAWYRFMRMLNQPAAYPVHPDFYEVENPNGTYENVFDQDAIIVHASFSGAQNSFLCLANDFYEKPTKLYEPPSGSISDFQVWFTTDGRKRIIPLYHAFYLELSFIYNYYRTVKI
;
A
#
# COMPACT_ATOMS: atom_id res chain seq x y z
N LYS A 1 -23.84 -34.90 -35.51
CA LYS A 1 -22.58 -34.25 -35.95
C LYS A 1 -21.78 -33.95 -34.69
N GLU A 2 -20.83 -34.81 -34.33
CA GLU A 2 -19.81 -34.47 -33.34
C GLU A 2 -19.01 -33.30 -33.93
N ASN A 3 -19.15 -32.12 -33.35
CA ASN A 3 -18.23 -31.03 -33.63
C ASN A 3 -16.89 -31.45 -33.03
N SER A 4 -15.99 -31.97 -33.86
CA SER A 4 -14.58 -32.12 -33.51
C SER A 4 -14.06 -30.72 -33.20
N ARG A 5 -14.12 -30.33 -31.92
CA ARG A 5 -13.60 -29.05 -31.45
C ARG A 5 -12.09 -29.14 -31.56
N VAL A 6 -11.54 -28.52 -32.61
CA VAL A 6 -10.10 -28.32 -32.74
C VAL A 6 -9.65 -27.48 -31.55
N ALA A 7 -8.68 -27.96 -30.81
CA ALA A 7 -8.16 -27.29 -29.63
C ALA A 7 -7.42 -25.99 -30.00
N THR A 8 -7.58 -24.95 -29.19
CA THR A 8 -6.90 -23.66 -29.41
C THR A 8 -5.38 -23.81 -29.23
N THR A 9 -4.60 -23.00 -29.94
CA THR A 9 -3.11 -22.99 -29.83
C THR A 9 -2.54 -21.65 -29.38
N LYS A 10 -3.29 -20.55 -29.53
CA LYS A 10 -2.87 -19.22 -29.08
C LYS A 10 -3.27 -19.02 -27.60
N PRO A 11 -2.38 -18.46 -26.76
CA PRO A 11 -2.73 -18.15 -25.37
C PRO A 11 -3.85 -17.10 -25.30
N LEU A 12 -4.60 -17.15 -24.20
CA LEU A 12 -5.58 -16.13 -23.82
C LEU A 12 -4.99 -15.30 -22.68
N ASP A 13 -4.70 -14.04 -22.93
CA ASP A 13 -4.23 -13.12 -21.88
C ASP A 13 -5.44 -12.47 -21.21
N GLU A 14 -5.46 -12.46 -19.87
CA GLU A 14 -6.55 -11.88 -19.08
C GLU A 14 -6.01 -11.07 -17.89
N LEU A 15 -6.73 -9.99 -17.56
CA LEU A 15 -6.35 -9.03 -16.54
C LEU A 15 -7.30 -9.14 -15.35
N PHE A 16 -6.74 -9.34 -14.16
CA PHE A 16 -7.46 -9.43 -12.88
C PHE A 16 -7.11 -8.23 -12.00
N THR A 17 -8.12 -7.68 -11.33
CA THR A 17 -7.98 -6.46 -10.52
C THR A 17 -9.00 -6.42 -9.39
N ASN A 18 -8.68 -5.72 -8.30
CA ASN A 18 -9.63 -5.37 -7.24
C ASN A 18 -10.52 -4.17 -7.60
N VAL A 19 -10.24 -3.45 -8.69
CA VAL A 19 -11.03 -2.27 -9.08
C VAL A 19 -12.45 -2.67 -9.46
N GLY A 20 -13.44 -2.00 -8.86
CA GLY A 20 -14.86 -2.27 -9.10
C GLY A 20 -15.40 -3.52 -8.41
N GLN A 21 -14.56 -4.27 -7.69
CA GLN A 21 -15.00 -5.40 -6.87
C GLN A 21 -15.49 -4.91 -5.52
N LYS A 22 -16.67 -5.37 -5.09
CA LYS A 22 -17.09 -5.26 -3.69
C LYS A 22 -16.51 -6.45 -2.96
N PHE A 23 -15.66 -6.19 -1.97
CA PHE A 23 -15.09 -7.23 -1.12
C PHE A 23 -15.16 -6.81 0.34
N GLU A 24 -15.27 -7.81 1.21
CA GLU A 24 -15.15 -7.63 2.65
C GLU A 24 -13.69 -7.82 3.05
N THR A 25 -13.12 -6.83 3.73
CA THR A 25 -11.69 -6.80 4.10
C THR A 25 -11.30 -8.02 4.92
N GLU A 26 -12.09 -8.45 5.89
CA GLU A 26 -11.74 -9.64 6.71
C GLU A 26 -11.71 -10.92 5.87
N THR A 27 -12.68 -11.11 4.97
CA THR A 27 -12.72 -12.27 4.07
C THR A 27 -11.47 -12.31 3.18
N VAL A 28 -11.10 -11.20 2.55
CA VAL A 28 -9.90 -11.13 1.69
C VAL A 28 -8.62 -11.35 2.50
N LYS A 29 -8.58 -10.92 3.76
CA LYS A 29 -7.42 -11.10 4.64
C LYS A 29 -7.19 -12.57 4.94
N HIS A 30 -8.26 -13.36 5.07
CA HIS A 30 -8.22 -14.78 5.39
C HIS A 30 -8.15 -15.70 4.18
N GLU A 31 -8.69 -15.30 3.02
CA GLU A 31 -8.83 -16.17 1.84
C GLU A 31 -8.08 -15.65 0.61
N GLY A 32 -7.79 -14.36 0.54
CA GLY A 32 -7.29 -13.67 -0.66
C GLY A 32 -8.42 -13.19 -1.57
N TYR A 33 -8.04 -12.50 -2.64
CA TYR A 33 -8.93 -12.09 -3.73
C TYR A 33 -9.28 -13.30 -4.59
N ARG A 34 -10.56 -13.62 -4.68
CA ARG A 34 -11.06 -14.73 -5.51
C ARG A 34 -11.36 -14.25 -6.92
N PHE A 35 -10.88 -15.01 -7.91
CA PHE A 35 -11.09 -14.76 -9.33
C PHE A 35 -11.50 -16.05 -10.03
N ASP A 36 -12.45 -15.93 -10.96
CA ASP A 36 -12.83 -17.06 -11.80
C ASP A 36 -11.81 -17.25 -12.93
N TYR A 37 -11.54 -18.50 -13.27
CA TYR A 37 -10.80 -18.81 -14.49
C TYR A 37 -11.64 -18.45 -15.72
N PRO A 38 -10.99 -18.07 -16.84
CA PRO A 38 -11.72 -17.73 -18.06
C PRO A 38 -12.52 -18.93 -18.58
N LEU A 39 -13.84 -18.76 -18.72
CA LEU A 39 -14.73 -19.83 -19.17
C LEU A 39 -14.32 -20.44 -20.51
N ARG A 40 -13.75 -19.63 -21.41
CA ARG A 40 -13.25 -20.09 -22.71
C ARG A 40 -12.07 -21.05 -22.54
N TRP A 41 -11.16 -20.76 -21.62
CA TRP A 41 -10.03 -21.63 -21.33
C TRP A 41 -10.46 -22.90 -20.61
N LEU A 42 -11.36 -22.80 -19.63
CA LEU A 42 -11.92 -23.96 -18.93
C LEU A 42 -12.64 -24.93 -19.88
N ARG A 43 -13.45 -24.43 -20.82
CA ARG A 43 -14.27 -25.25 -21.73
C ARG A 43 -13.54 -25.76 -22.98
N ASP A 44 -12.29 -25.35 -23.20
CA ASP A 44 -11.51 -25.79 -24.35
C ASP A 44 -11.11 -27.27 -24.22
N PRO A 45 -11.18 -28.07 -25.31
CA PRO A 45 -10.87 -29.50 -25.29
C PRO A 45 -9.38 -29.83 -25.17
N SER A 46 -8.50 -28.84 -25.05
CA SER A 46 -7.06 -29.05 -24.85
C SER A 46 -6.78 -29.98 -23.67
N VAL A 47 -5.94 -30.98 -23.91
CA VAL A 47 -5.60 -32.01 -22.92
C VAL A 47 -4.67 -31.45 -21.83
N THR A 48 -3.79 -30.52 -22.19
CA THR A 48 -2.78 -29.98 -21.28
C THR A 48 -2.86 -28.46 -21.24
N LYS A 49 -3.33 -27.92 -20.11
CA LYS A 49 -3.51 -26.48 -19.90
C LYS A 49 -2.49 -25.97 -18.89
N ALA A 50 -2.11 -24.70 -19.01
CA ALA A 50 -1.22 -24.06 -18.05
C ALA A 50 -1.57 -22.58 -17.87
N ILE A 51 -1.17 -22.03 -16.73
CA ILE A 51 -1.29 -20.62 -16.39
C ILE A 51 0.12 -20.04 -16.37
N GLY A 52 0.35 -18.98 -17.13
CA GLY A 52 1.61 -18.24 -17.16
C GLY A 52 1.44 -16.87 -16.51
N PHE A 53 2.39 -16.45 -15.69
CA PHE A 53 2.42 -15.07 -15.20
C PHE A 53 2.97 -14.13 -16.28
N ARG A 54 2.36 -12.94 -16.40
CA ARG A 54 2.79 -11.88 -17.33
C ARG A 54 3.24 -10.63 -16.62
N ARG A 55 2.38 -10.07 -15.79
CA ARG A 55 2.62 -8.77 -15.17
C ARG A 55 1.91 -8.65 -13.84
N MET A 56 2.57 -8.00 -12.90
CA MET A 56 1.93 -7.43 -11.73
C MET A 56 2.18 -5.93 -11.71
N LYS A 57 1.15 -5.13 -11.41
CA LYS A 57 1.32 -3.70 -11.19
C LYS A 57 0.40 -3.23 -10.07
N PHE A 58 0.94 -2.42 -9.17
CA PHE A 58 0.15 -1.66 -8.21
C PHE A 58 0.05 -0.20 -8.67
N ILE A 59 -1.13 0.40 -8.48
CA ILE A 59 -1.40 1.81 -8.77
C ILE A 59 -2.10 2.40 -7.55
N SER A 60 -1.50 3.39 -6.91
CA SER A 60 -2.08 4.07 -5.77
C SER A 60 -3.35 4.85 -6.15
N GLU A 61 -4.26 5.07 -5.20
CA GLU A 61 -5.45 5.93 -5.39
C GLU A 61 -5.07 7.34 -5.87
N ALA A 62 -3.90 7.84 -5.47
CA ALA A 62 -3.32 9.09 -5.93
C ALA A 62 -2.04 8.84 -6.74
N ILE A 63 -1.99 9.35 -7.97
CA ILE A 63 -0.93 9.00 -8.95
C ILE A 63 0.47 9.48 -8.52
N HIS A 64 0.57 10.68 -7.95
CA HIS A 64 1.86 11.30 -7.63
C HIS A 64 2.10 11.48 -6.13
N GLY A 65 1.07 11.31 -5.32
CA GLY A 65 1.07 11.76 -3.94
C GLY A 65 -0.22 12.46 -3.55
N PHE A 66 -0.26 12.94 -2.32
CA PHE A 66 -1.40 13.68 -1.79
C PHE A 66 -0.95 14.85 -0.90
N PRO A 67 -1.76 15.92 -0.83
CA PRO A 67 -1.55 16.99 0.13
C PRO A 67 -1.74 16.45 1.55
N PHE A 68 -0.83 16.83 2.44
CA PHE A 68 -0.92 16.53 3.87
C PHE A 68 -0.85 17.83 4.64
N THR A 69 -1.96 18.25 5.22
CA THR A 69 -2.02 19.49 5.99
C THR A 69 -1.83 19.20 7.48
N VAL A 70 -0.90 19.93 8.09
CA VAL A 70 -0.58 19.85 9.53
C VAL A 70 -0.75 21.24 10.13
N GLY A 71 -1.50 21.32 11.22
CA GLY A 71 -1.63 22.51 12.05
C GLY A 71 -0.53 22.51 13.10
N PHE A 72 0.14 23.64 13.26
CA PHE A 72 1.07 23.88 14.34
C PHE A 72 0.47 24.90 15.28
N GLU A 73 0.44 24.56 16.55
CA GLU A 73 0.11 25.47 17.63
C GLU A 73 1.39 25.84 18.35
N VAL A 74 1.72 27.13 18.36
CA VAL A 74 2.94 27.64 18.96
C VAL A 74 2.58 28.63 20.04
N ARG A 75 3.08 28.38 21.24
CA ARG A 75 3.00 29.30 22.38
C ARG A 75 4.40 29.74 22.75
N TYR A 76 4.62 31.04 22.87
CA TYR A 76 5.94 31.61 23.10
C TYR A 76 5.86 32.90 23.91
N TYR A 77 6.99 33.32 24.50
CA TYR A 77 7.10 34.60 25.19
C TYR A 77 7.47 35.72 24.21
N ASN A 78 6.57 36.66 23.97
CA ASN A 78 6.85 37.82 23.15
C ASN A 78 7.64 38.85 23.98
N LYS A 79 8.94 38.98 23.72
CA LYS A 79 9.84 39.89 24.45
C LYS A 79 9.47 41.37 24.29
N GLU A 80 8.91 41.78 23.16
CA GLU A 80 8.52 43.16 22.90
C GLU A 80 7.27 43.55 23.70
N LYS A 81 6.26 42.68 23.71
CA LYS A 81 5.00 42.90 24.44
C LYS A 81 5.06 42.48 25.91
N ARG A 82 6.13 41.77 26.30
CA ARG A 82 6.34 41.20 27.64
C ARG A 82 5.20 40.29 28.11
N MET A 83 4.63 39.52 27.19
CA MET A 83 3.52 38.61 27.45
C MET A 83 3.63 37.33 26.63
N TYR A 84 2.98 36.26 27.08
CA TYR A 84 2.86 35.04 26.30
C TYR A 84 1.83 35.22 25.19
N GLU A 85 2.19 34.80 23.99
CA GLU A 85 1.30 34.75 22.83
C GLU A 85 1.15 33.32 22.34
N LYS A 86 0.00 33.05 21.72
CA LYS A 86 -0.32 31.78 21.07
C LYS A 86 -0.84 32.06 19.67
N PHE A 87 -0.40 31.29 18.70
CA PHE A 87 -1.01 31.25 17.37
C PHE A 87 -1.15 29.81 16.87
N GLU A 88 -2.01 29.64 15.87
CA GLU A 88 -2.19 28.38 15.16
C GLU A 88 -1.98 28.64 13.66
N GLN A 89 -1.17 27.80 13.02
CA GLN A 89 -0.86 27.91 11.59
C GLN A 89 -0.88 26.55 10.91
N GLY A 90 -1.67 26.44 9.84
CA GLY A 90 -1.63 25.29 8.93
C GLY A 90 -0.47 25.38 7.96
N LYS A 91 0.30 24.31 7.84
CA LYS A 91 1.33 24.12 6.80
C LYS A 91 0.89 22.97 5.89
N LEU A 92 0.99 23.19 4.59
CA LEU A 92 0.67 22.19 3.57
C LEU A 92 1.95 21.46 3.15
N LEU A 93 2.01 20.16 3.43
CA LEU A 93 3.08 19.27 2.99
C LEU A 93 2.62 18.47 1.76
N GLN A 94 3.58 18.05 0.94
CA GLN A 94 3.34 17.11 -0.15
C GLN A 94 3.99 15.76 0.20
N VAL A 95 3.16 14.72 0.30
CA VAL A 95 3.59 13.32 0.47
C VAL A 95 3.70 12.71 -0.92
N SER A 96 4.91 12.36 -1.34
CA SER A 96 5.17 11.78 -2.66
C SER A 96 4.91 10.28 -2.67
N LEU A 97 4.32 9.77 -3.75
CA LEU A 97 4.19 8.33 -4.03
C LEU A 97 5.00 7.92 -5.28
N LEU A 98 5.82 8.83 -5.80
CA LEU A 98 6.69 8.60 -6.95
C LEU A 98 8.00 7.88 -6.59
N VAL A 99 8.30 7.78 -5.29
CA VAL A 99 9.49 7.14 -4.75
C VAL A 99 9.08 6.02 -3.79
N ASN A 100 10.03 5.20 -3.36
CA ASN A 100 9.76 4.11 -2.43
C ASN A 100 9.28 4.61 -1.06
N LEU A 101 8.65 3.73 -0.29
CA LEU A 101 8.04 4.07 0.99
C LEU A 101 9.05 4.68 1.99
N GLU A 102 10.25 4.13 2.08
CA GLU A 102 11.29 4.58 3.00
C GLU A 102 11.67 6.04 2.75
N THR A 103 11.95 6.39 1.49
CA THR A 103 12.26 7.76 1.08
C THR A 103 11.07 8.70 1.31
N THR A 104 9.85 8.26 1.06
CA THR A 104 8.65 9.06 1.35
C THR A 104 8.50 9.37 2.83
N LEU A 105 8.72 8.38 3.71
CA LEU A 105 8.64 8.55 5.15
C LEU A 105 9.75 9.44 5.71
N GLN A 106 10.98 9.28 5.23
CA GLN A 106 12.10 10.15 5.59
C GLN A 106 11.82 11.61 5.18
N ALA A 107 11.39 11.84 3.94
CA ALA A 107 11.08 13.19 3.46
C ALA A 107 9.89 13.83 4.22
N PHE A 108 8.92 13.03 4.67
CA PHE A 108 7.83 13.51 5.50
C PHE A 108 8.31 13.90 6.91
N GLN A 109 9.16 13.06 7.51
CA GLN A 109 9.80 13.32 8.79
C GLN A 109 10.61 14.62 8.77
N GLU A 110 11.53 14.75 7.81
CA GLU A 110 12.40 15.92 7.65
C GLU A 110 11.59 17.20 7.53
N LYS A 111 10.55 17.23 6.70
CA LYS A 111 9.71 18.43 6.52
C LYS A 111 9.01 18.88 7.81
N ILE A 112 8.58 17.95 8.66
CA ILE A 112 7.97 18.32 9.94
C ILE A 112 9.04 18.84 10.90
N ASN A 113 10.20 18.18 10.95
CA ASN A 113 11.32 18.59 11.80
C ASN A 113 11.88 19.96 11.41
N ASP A 114 11.99 20.26 10.12
CA ASP A 114 12.38 21.57 9.61
C ASP A 114 11.42 22.67 10.11
N ILE A 115 10.12 22.39 10.21
CA ILE A 115 9.14 23.36 10.72
C ILE A 115 9.25 23.52 12.23
N TYR A 116 9.51 22.46 13.00
CA TYR A 116 9.83 22.60 14.42
C TYR A 116 11.04 23.52 14.63
N ILE A 117 12.11 23.31 13.85
CA ILE A 117 13.32 24.13 13.89
C ILE A 117 13.03 25.58 13.45
N GLU A 118 12.23 25.78 12.40
CA GLU A 118 11.78 27.11 11.92
C GLU A 118 11.13 27.89 13.07
N TYR A 119 10.13 27.32 13.72
CA TYR A 119 9.41 28.00 14.80
C TYR A 119 10.24 28.15 16.06
N ALA A 120 11.03 27.15 16.44
CA ALA A 120 11.90 27.25 17.61
C ALA A 120 12.88 28.43 17.47
N ASN A 121 13.51 28.56 16.30
CA ASN A 121 14.42 29.67 16.01
C ASN A 121 13.69 31.02 15.92
N GLN A 122 12.57 31.08 15.20
CA GLN A 122 11.84 32.32 14.97
C GLN A 122 11.32 32.93 16.29
N TYR A 123 10.88 32.09 17.23
CA TYR A 123 10.26 32.53 18.48
C TYR A 123 11.18 32.39 19.70
N ASN A 124 12.46 32.05 19.50
CA ASN A 124 13.45 31.80 20.55
C ASN A 124 12.95 30.80 21.60
N ILE A 125 12.45 29.67 21.16
CA ILE A 125 12.07 28.54 22.02
C ILE A 125 13.29 27.64 22.14
N ASP A 126 13.95 27.67 23.29
CA ASP A 126 15.16 26.91 23.62
C ASP A 126 14.93 25.82 24.69
N GLU A 127 13.73 25.77 25.25
CA GLU A 127 13.27 24.73 26.17
C GLU A 127 12.50 23.63 25.42
N GLY A 128 12.66 22.38 25.85
CA GLY A 128 11.92 21.23 25.32
C GLY A 128 12.61 20.50 24.17
N GLU A 129 12.02 19.37 23.78
CA GLU A 129 12.44 18.54 22.65
C GLU A 129 11.28 18.41 21.66
N TYR A 130 11.53 18.73 20.39
CA TYR A 130 10.52 18.79 19.33
C TYR A 130 11.03 18.09 18.08
N HIS A 131 10.60 16.84 17.88
CA HIS A 131 10.86 16.12 16.65
C HIS A 131 9.85 15.00 16.41
N LEU A 132 9.75 14.64 15.15
CA LEU A 132 9.10 13.44 14.66
C LEU A 132 10.19 12.44 14.28
N ASP A 133 10.09 11.23 14.81
CA ASP A 133 10.89 10.08 14.43
C ASP A 133 10.02 9.02 13.77
N ILE A 134 10.39 8.62 12.56
CA ILE A 134 9.74 7.57 11.81
C ILE A 134 10.78 6.49 11.50
N ILE A 135 10.54 5.29 12.03
CA ILE A 135 11.42 4.14 11.84
C ILE A 135 10.67 3.12 11.00
N TYR A 136 11.13 2.90 9.78
CA TYR A 136 10.60 1.85 8.91
C TYR A 136 11.45 0.58 9.01
N ASP A 137 10.84 -0.52 9.44
CA ASP A 137 11.43 -1.85 9.41
C ASP A 137 10.77 -2.66 8.30
N ARG A 138 11.43 -2.69 7.13
CA ARG A 138 10.98 -3.43 5.95
C ARG A 138 10.83 -4.92 6.23
N LYS A 139 11.73 -5.51 7.02
CA LYS A 139 11.76 -6.96 7.25
C LYS A 139 10.51 -7.44 7.97
N ASN A 140 10.04 -6.66 8.94
CA ASN A 140 8.84 -6.97 9.72
C ASN A 140 7.59 -6.25 9.20
N ALA A 141 7.71 -5.47 8.12
CA ALA A 141 6.65 -4.65 7.57
C ALA A 141 5.99 -3.74 8.62
N THR A 142 6.81 -3.07 9.44
CA THR A 142 6.33 -2.16 10.49
C THR A 142 6.86 -0.75 10.32
N VAL A 143 6.04 0.24 10.65
CA VAL A 143 6.46 1.64 10.80
C VAL A 143 6.20 2.06 12.23
N LYS A 144 7.24 2.54 12.93
CA LYS A 144 7.10 3.13 14.25
C LYS A 144 7.17 4.65 14.11
N ILE A 145 6.18 5.34 14.65
CA ILE A 145 6.16 6.80 14.71
C ILE A 145 6.29 7.21 16.19
N ASN A 146 7.23 8.12 16.47
CA ASN A 146 7.35 8.80 17.76
C ASN A 146 7.37 10.31 17.50
N ARG A 147 6.26 10.95 17.82
CA ARG A 147 6.16 12.39 17.97
C ARG A 147 6.54 12.75 19.40
N ILE A 148 7.54 13.60 19.51
CA ILE A 148 8.10 14.10 20.76
C ILE A 148 7.88 15.61 20.75
N GLU A 149 7.05 16.07 21.68
CA GLU A 149 6.67 17.46 21.86
C GLU A 149 6.59 17.73 23.36
N ASP A 150 7.45 18.63 23.86
CA ASP A 150 7.36 19.09 25.24
C ASP A 150 6.27 20.17 25.38
N LEU A 151 5.13 19.77 25.96
CA LEU A 151 3.96 20.63 26.16
C LEU A 151 4.07 21.38 27.49
N GLY A 152 5.08 22.24 27.60
CA GLY A 152 5.26 23.11 28.77
C GLY A 152 4.05 24.03 29.02
N GLU A 153 3.93 24.57 30.23
CA GLU A 153 2.77 25.42 30.59
C GLU A 153 2.72 26.75 29.83
N ASN A 154 3.88 27.28 29.45
CA ASN A 154 4.04 28.65 28.98
C ASN A 154 4.64 28.77 27.58
N VAL A 155 5.49 27.81 27.19
CA VAL A 155 6.15 27.77 25.88
C VAL A 155 6.07 26.35 25.36
N TYR A 156 5.59 26.18 24.13
CA TYR A 156 5.59 24.89 23.45
C TYR A 156 5.33 25.04 21.94
N ILE A 157 5.68 23.99 21.21
CA ILE A 157 5.20 23.74 19.86
C ILE A 157 4.44 22.41 19.88
N SER A 158 3.23 22.39 19.35
CA SER A 158 2.47 21.16 19.17
C SER A 158 1.87 21.03 17.77
N THR A 159 1.69 19.80 17.33
CA THR A 159 1.12 19.49 16.01
C THR A 159 -0.25 18.86 16.11
N LYS A 160 -1.10 19.22 15.17
CA LYS A 160 -2.42 18.62 14.93
C LYS A 160 -2.50 18.24 13.46
N TYR A 161 -2.92 17.02 13.14
CA TYR A 161 -3.06 16.60 11.75
C TYR A 161 -4.48 16.83 11.26
N ASN A 162 -4.62 17.28 10.01
CA ASN A 162 -5.92 17.33 9.37
C ASN A 162 -6.47 15.90 9.20
N ASN A 163 -7.77 15.72 9.45
CA ASN A 163 -8.42 14.41 9.48
C ASN A 163 -8.35 13.67 8.15
N LEU A 164 -8.58 14.37 7.03
CA LEU A 164 -8.52 13.76 5.70
C LEU A 164 -7.08 13.43 5.28
N ALA A 165 -6.13 14.32 5.59
CA ALA A 165 -4.71 14.08 5.37
C ALA A 165 -4.22 12.85 6.15
N TRP A 166 -4.59 12.75 7.42
CA TRP A 166 -4.26 11.61 8.27
C TRP A 166 -4.89 10.31 7.78
N TYR A 167 -6.18 10.33 7.41
CA TYR A 167 -6.85 9.18 6.81
C TYR A 167 -6.08 8.64 5.59
N ARG A 168 -5.65 9.52 4.68
CA ARG A 168 -4.88 9.11 3.49
C ARG A 168 -3.51 8.54 3.86
N PHE A 169 -2.82 9.16 4.83
CA PHE A 169 -1.52 8.67 5.32
C PHE A 169 -1.65 7.28 5.95
N MET A 170 -2.66 7.05 6.76
CA MET A 170 -2.95 5.74 7.35
C MET A 170 -3.28 4.69 6.29
N ARG A 171 -4.11 5.04 5.29
CA ARG A 171 -4.43 4.13 4.18
C ARG A 171 -3.19 3.81 3.34
N MET A 172 -2.33 4.79 3.07
CA MET A 172 -1.04 4.59 2.38
C MET A 172 -0.17 3.58 3.14
N LEU A 173 -0.10 3.69 4.48
CA LEU A 173 0.58 2.73 5.36
C LEU A 173 -0.18 1.42 5.57
N ASN A 174 -1.27 1.21 4.85
CA ASN A 174 -2.09 0.02 4.92
C ASN A 174 -2.80 -0.22 6.26
N GLN A 175 -3.11 0.86 6.96
CA GLN A 175 -3.79 0.82 8.25
C GLN A 175 -5.30 1.03 8.06
N PRO A 176 -6.13 0.36 8.87
CA PRO A 176 -7.57 0.62 8.88
C PRO A 176 -7.81 2.05 9.33
N ALA A 177 -8.58 2.80 8.55
CA ALA A 177 -9.00 4.16 8.88
C ALA A 177 -10.42 4.38 8.36
N ALA A 178 -11.29 4.91 9.22
CA ALA A 178 -12.61 5.34 8.81
C ALA A 178 -12.52 6.68 8.07
N TYR A 179 -13.33 6.86 7.03
CA TYR A 179 -13.39 8.15 6.34
C TYR A 179 -13.89 9.22 7.33
N PRO A 180 -13.22 10.37 7.46
CA PRO A 180 -13.55 11.35 8.47
C PRO A 180 -14.90 12.03 8.19
N VAL A 181 -15.73 12.18 9.22
CA VAL A 181 -17.00 12.93 9.15
C VAL A 181 -16.76 14.42 8.90
N HIS A 182 -15.67 14.94 9.48
CA HIS A 182 -15.24 16.33 9.36
C HIS A 182 -13.86 16.38 8.70
N PRO A 183 -13.78 16.34 7.36
CA PRO A 183 -12.51 16.20 6.63
C PRO A 183 -11.57 17.40 6.79
N ASP A 184 -12.12 18.60 7.05
CA ASP A 184 -11.35 19.84 7.16
C ASP A 184 -10.86 20.15 8.59
N PHE A 185 -11.30 19.35 9.58
CA PHE A 185 -10.93 19.56 10.99
C PHE A 185 -9.50 19.06 11.27
N TYR A 186 -8.88 19.65 12.28
CA TYR A 186 -7.57 19.28 12.79
C TYR A 186 -7.73 18.64 14.16
N GLU A 187 -8.10 17.37 14.19
CA GLU A 187 -8.31 16.63 15.43
C GLU A 187 -7.95 15.16 15.22
N VAL A 188 -6.75 14.76 15.60
CA VAL A 188 -6.42 13.34 15.63
C VAL A 188 -5.54 13.01 16.84
N GLU A 189 -5.85 11.86 17.43
CA GLU A 189 -5.10 11.13 18.44
C GLU A 189 -3.60 11.09 18.19
N ASN A 190 -2.86 10.87 19.28
CA ASN A 190 -1.41 10.73 19.29
C ASN A 190 -0.93 9.76 18.18
N PRO A 191 -0.10 10.21 17.21
CA PRO A 191 0.42 9.34 16.15
C PRO A 191 1.43 8.31 16.70
N ASN A 192 1.77 8.38 17.98
CA ASN A 192 2.77 7.50 18.58
C ASN A 192 2.29 6.06 18.59
N GLY A 193 3.09 5.18 18.02
CA GLY A 193 2.74 3.78 17.93
C GLY A 193 3.59 3.01 16.95
N THR A 194 3.32 1.71 16.88
CA THR A 194 3.86 0.82 15.86
C THR A 194 2.72 0.35 14.98
N TYR A 195 2.81 0.67 13.71
CA TYR A 195 1.88 0.27 12.66
C TYR A 195 2.42 -0.99 12.00
N GLU A 196 1.65 -2.08 12.06
CA GLU A 196 2.02 -3.37 11.48
C GLU A 196 1.40 -3.58 10.10
N ASN A 197 1.90 -4.56 9.35
CA ASN A 197 1.34 -4.98 8.06
C ASN A 197 1.37 -3.85 7.01
N VAL A 198 2.41 -3.03 7.08
CA VAL A 198 2.61 -1.88 6.20
C VAL A 198 2.83 -2.34 4.77
N PHE A 199 2.15 -1.66 3.84
CA PHE A 199 2.30 -1.90 2.41
C PHE A 199 3.52 -1.13 1.89
N ASP A 200 4.51 -1.85 1.36
CA ASP A 200 5.63 -1.27 0.60
C ASP A 200 5.63 -1.91 -0.78
N GLN A 201 5.31 -1.12 -1.81
CA GLN A 201 5.19 -1.60 -3.18
C GLN A 201 6.45 -2.34 -3.65
N ASP A 202 7.64 -1.94 -3.20
CA ASP A 202 8.90 -2.54 -3.62
C ASP A 202 9.20 -3.87 -2.91
N ALA A 203 8.47 -4.17 -1.83
CA ALA A 203 8.63 -5.38 -1.03
C ALA A 203 7.43 -6.34 -1.13
N ILE A 204 6.38 -6.00 -1.89
CA ILE A 204 5.21 -6.87 -2.02
C ILE A 204 5.58 -8.18 -2.72
N ILE A 205 5.21 -9.27 -2.06
CA ILE A 205 5.22 -10.62 -2.59
C ILE A 205 3.80 -11.00 -2.97
N VAL A 206 3.63 -11.46 -4.20
CA VAL A 206 2.34 -11.94 -4.72
C VAL A 206 2.28 -13.44 -4.62
N HIS A 207 1.15 -13.94 -4.14
CA HIS A 207 0.86 -15.35 -3.99
C HIS A 207 -0.40 -15.71 -4.74
N ALA A 208 -0.45 -16.92 -5.29
CA ALA A 208 -1.65 -17.43 -5.94
C ALA A 208 -1.89 -18.91 -5.64
N SER A 209 -3.14 -19.30 -5.43
CA SER A 209 -3.47 -20.68 -5.02
C SER A 209 -3.15 -21.75 -6.06
N PHE A 210 -3.03 -21.37 -7.34
CA PHE A 210 -2.54 -22.26 -8.39
C PHE A 210 -1.01 -22.43 -8.41
N SER A 211 -0.26 -21.64 -7.65
CA SER A 211 1.20 -21.76 -7.60
C SER A 211 1.60 -22.95 -6.74
N GLY A 212 2.30 -23.91 -7.35
CA GLY A 212 2.94 -25.03 -6.65
C GLY A 212 4.26 -24.68 -5.94
N ALA A 213 4.68 -23.42 -5.97
CA ALA A 213 5.88 -22.98 -5.25
C ALA A 213 5.66 -23.00 -3.72
N GLN A 214 6.75 -23.02 -2.96
CA GLN A 214 6.68 -22.87 -1.50
C GLN A 214 5.95 -21.56 -1.14
N ASN A 215 5.02 -21.65 -0.18
CA ASN A 215 4.14 -20.55 0.24
C ASN A 215 3.34 -19.94 -0.92
N SER A 216 3.07 -20.71 -1.98
CA SER A 216 2.29 -20.28 -3.14
C SER A 216 2.84 -19.02 -3.83
N PHE A 217 4.15 -18.78 -3.76
CA PHE A 217 4.81 -17.65 -4.40
C PHE A 217 4.51 -17.60 -5.90
N LEU A 218 4.12 -16.44 -6.41
CA LEU A 218 3.88 -16.21 -7.84
C LEU A 218 4.95 -15.31 -8.46
N CYS A 219 5.11 -14.11 -7.90
CA CYS A 219 6.01 -13.06 -8.39
C CYS A 219 6.23 -11.98 -7.32
N LEU A 220 7.17 -11.08 -7.58
CA LEU A 220 7.28 -9.82 -6.84
C LEU A 220 6.41 -8.74 -7.48
N ALA A 221 6.13 -7.68 -6.73
CA ALA A 221 5.51 -6.48 -7.29
C ALA A 221 6.31 -5.94 -8.48
N ASN A 222 5.58 -5.39 -9.46
CA ASN A 222 6.13 -4.80 -10.68
C ASN A 222 6.89 -5.78 -11.61
N ASP A 223 6.95 -7.08 -11.29
CA ASP A 223 7.51 -8.08 -12.21
C ASP A 223 6.76 -8.07 -13.55
N PHE A 224 7.52 -8.18 -14.64
CA PHE A 224 6.99 -8.25 -16.00
C PHE A 224 7.79 -9.25 -16.84
N TYR A 225 7.06 -10.10 -17.55
CA TYR A 225 7.60 -11.07 -18.50
C TYR A 225 6.91 -10.88 -19.86
N GLU A 226 7.70 -10.50 -20.87
CA GLU A 226 7.22 -10.37 -22.25
C GLU A 226 6.71 -11.70 -22.83
N LYS A 227 7.20 -12.83 -22.30
CA LYS A 227 6.68 -14.16 -22.56
C LYS A 227 6.65 -14.92 -21.23
N PRO A 228 5.56 -15.63 -20.88
CA PRO A 228 5.53 -16.42 -19.66
C PRO A 228 6.63 -17.49 -19.69
N THR A 229 7.56 -17.42 -18.76
CA THR A 229 8.66 -18.40 -18.62
C THR A 229 8.39 -19.39 -17.49
N LYS A 230 7.53 -19.02 -16.53
CA LYS A 230 7.05 -19.89 -15.45
C LYS A 230 5.60 -20.26 -15.70
N LEU A 231 5.34 -21.57 -15.79
CA LEU A 231 4.04 -22.14 -16.08
C LEU A 231 3.57 -22.98 -14.90
N TYR A 232 2.31 -22.79 -14.54
CA TYR A 232 1.65 -23.49 -13.45
C TYR A 232 0.56 -24.38 -14.03
N GLU A 233 0.47 -25.60 -13.54
CA GLU A 233 -0.63 -26.49 -13.89
C GLU A 233 -1.91 -26.03 -13.18
N PRO A 234 -3.08 -26.16 -13.83
CA PRO A 234 -4.34 -25.91 -13.15
C PRO A 234 -4.47 -26.84 -11.94
N PRO A 235 -4.92 -26.33 -10.77
CA PRO A 235 -5.12 -27.17 -9.60
C PRO A 235 -6.12 -28.30 -9.90
N SER A 236 -5.77 -29.52 -9.51
CA SER A 236 -6.56 -30.73 -9.77
C SER A 236 -7.89 -30.78 -9.01
N GLY A 237 -8.11 -29.88 -8.03
CA GLY A 237 -9.29 -29.86 -7.16
C GLY A 237 -10.10 -28.55 -7.13
N SER A 238 -9.62 -27.44 -7.72
CA SER A 238 -10.43 -26.21 -7.90
C SER A 238 -10.74 -26.04 -9.38
N ILE A 239 -12.01 -26.24 -9.75
CA ILE A 239 -12.41 -26.40 -11.15
C ILE A 239 -12.79 -25.04 -11.79
N SER A 240 -13.08 -24.01 -10.98
CA SER A 240 -13.65 -22.75 -11.49
C SER A 240 -12.88 -21.48 -11.12
N ASP A 241 -12.10 -21.46 -10.04
CA ASP A 241 -11.50 -20.24 -9.52
C ASP A 241 -10.11 -20.43 -8.90
N PHE A 242 -9.49 -19.28 -8.59
CA PHE A 242 -8.25 -19.18 -7.87
C PHE A 242 -8.28 -17.98 -6.91
N GLN A 243 -7.39 -18.00 -5.93
CA GLN A 243 -7.18 -16.91 -4.98
C GLN A 243 -5.82 -16.27 -5.22
N VAL A 244 -5.75 -14.95 -5.03
CA VAL A 244 -4.53 -14.15 -5.05
C VAL A 244 -4.43 -13.38 -3.74
N TRP A 245 -3.29 -13.42 -3.08
CA TRP A 245 -3.05 -12.63 -1.86
C TRP A 245 -1.65 -12.05 -1.84
N PHE A 246 -1.44 -11.10 -0.93
CA PHE A 246 -0.21 -10.32 -0.86
C PHE A 246 0.38 -10.40 0.54
N THR A 247 1.71 -10.35 0.62
CA THR A 247 2.45 -10.16 1.88
C THR A 247 3.57 -9.16 1.64
N THR A 248 3.97 -8.41 2.67
CA THR A 248 5.21 -7.59 2.63
C THR A 248 6.37 -8.35 3.28
N ASP A 249 6.09 -9.12 4.34
CA ASP A 249 7.08 -9.85 5.15
C ASP A 249 7.21 -11.35 4.77
N GLY A 250 6.46 -11.79 3.74
CA GLY A 250 6.38 -13.20 3.35
C GLY A 250 5.52 -14.08 4.25
N ARG A 251 4.83 -13.51 5.26
CA ARG A 251 4.12 -14.27 6.30
C ARG A 251 2.69 -13.77 6.49
N LYS A 252 2.50 -12.50 6.84
CA LYS A 252 1.19 -11.92 7.16
C LYS A 252 0.54 -11.39 5.90
N ARG A 253 -0.69 -11.84 5.64
CA ARG A 253 -1.49 -11.38 4.49
C ARG A 253 -1.90 -9.93 4.68
N ILE A 254 -1.81 -9.18 3.60
CA ILE A 254 -2.21 -7.78 3.55
C ILE A 254 -3.14 -7.53 2.38
N ILE A 255 -3.95 -6.48 2.54
CA ILE A 255 -4.91 -6.00 1.56
C ILE A 255 -4.43 -4.62 1.17
N PRO A 256 -4.13 -4.33 -0.10
CA PRO A 256 -3.71 -3.01 -0.52
C PRO A 256 -4.84 -1.98 -0.34
N LEU A 257 -4.86 -1.29 0.81
CA LEU A 257 -5.94 -0.37 1.16
C LEU A 257 -5.91 0.94 0.39
N TYR A 258 -4.77 1.32 -0.20
CA TYR A 258 -4.61 2.55 -0.97
C TYR A 258 -4.16 2.30 -2.41
N HIS A 259 -4.15 1.05 -2.84
CA HIS A 259 -3.66 0.66 -4.16
C HIS A 259 -4.66 -0.26 -4.88
N ALA A 260 -4.92 0.05 -6.14
CA ALA A 260 -5.42 -0.92 -7.09
C ALA A 260 -4.28 -1.85 -7.52
N PHE A 261 -4.58 -3.10 -7.81
CA PHE A 261 -3.63 -4.01 -8.46
C PHE A 261 -4.15 -4.49 -9.80
N TYR A 262 -3.20 -4.84 -10.67
CA TYR A 262 -3.43 -5.37 -12.00
C TYR A 262 -2.52 -6.58 -12.18
N LEU A 263 -3.13 -7.76 -12.19
CA LEU A 263 -2.48 -9.03 -12.42
C LEU A 263 -2.84 -9.53 -13.81
N GLU A 264 -1.86 -9.63 -14.69
CA GLU A 264 -2.03 -10.19 -16.02
C GLU A 264 -1.53 -11.64 -16.03
N LEU A 265 -2.39 -12.55 -16.49
CA LEU A 265 -2.09 -13.97 -16.63
C LEU A 265 -2.34 -14.41 -18.07
N SER A 266 -1.48 -15.31 -18.57
CA SER A 266 -1.64 -16.01 -19.83
C SER A 266 -2.19 -17.41 -19.61
N PHE A 267 -3.37 -17.68 -20.13
CA PHE A 267 -4.00 -18.99 -20.12
C PHE A 267 -3.63 -19.75 -21.40
N ILE A 268 -2.80 -20.78 -21.23
CA ILE A 268 -2.15 -21.50 -22.32
C ILE A 268 -2.89 -22.81 -22.58
N TYR A 269 -3.07 -23.09 -23.87
CA TYR A 269 -3.67 -24.31 -24.40
C TYR A 269 -2.58 -25.24 -24.95
N ASN A 270 -2.75 -26.54 -24.76
CA ASN A 270 -1.83 -27.58 -25.23
C ASN A 270 -0.35 -27.26 -24.94
N TYR A 271 -0.03 -26.87 -23.70
CA TYR A 271 1.26 -26.23 -23.41
C TYR A 271 2.48 -27.05 -23.85
N TYR A 272 2.45 -28.38 -23.78
CA TYR A 272 3.55 -29.24 -24.28
C TYR A 272 3.81 -29.12 -25.80
N ARG A 273 2.80 -28.72 -26.60
CA ARG A 273 2.97 -28.47 -28.04
C ARG A 273 3.34 -27.01 -28.32
N THR A 274 2.90 -26.10 -27.47
CA THR A 274 3.02 -24.65 -27.66
C THR A 274 4.36 -24.13 -27.14
N VAL A 275 4.90 -24.74 -26.09
CA VAL A 275 6.20 -24.41 -25.51
C VAL A 275 7.22 -25.39 -26.06
N LYS A 276 7.87 -25.03 -27.18
CA LYS A 276 9.13 -25.69 -27.55
C LYS A 276 10.19 -25.14 -26.60
N ILE A 277 10.52 -25.89 -25.56
CA ILE A 277 11.75 -25.68 -24.78
C ILE A 277 12.92 -26.17 -25.63
#